data_AF-A0A2E7P0N6-F1
#
_entry.id   AF-A0A2E7P0N6-F1
#
_cell.length_a   1.000
_cell.length_b   1.000
_cell.length_c   1.000
_cell.angle_alpha   90.00
_cell.angle_beta   90.00
_cell.angle_gamma   90.00
#
_symmetry.space_group_name_H-M   'P 1'
#
loop_
_entity.id
_entity.type
_entity.pdbx_description
1 polymer ?
#
loop_
_entity_poly.entity_id
_entity_poly.type
_entity_poly.pdbx_seq_one_letter_code
_entity_poly.pdbx_strand_id
1 'polypeptide(L)'
;MNNKRRDFLLSMLMSGFSMAAFAQTGEVDIRKRCEMGADGQDAIYVLTFVARSGPRMGHAYVEWAAEDSVLRACISQGFGLVPQSSEGRDSLPIVLLRSVPGAVHVENERDETGELLKLFVRVDSRQYRATLDYARALNASASQTYRLLDNDCVEFIRSVAAQLNLNVPKRGVLTLTPRRYMIAFIKQNLPRVKGRP
;
A
#
# COMPACT_ATOMS: atom_id res chain seq x y z
N MET A 1 76.49 -9.93 -11.06
CA MET A 1 76.63 -9.75 -12.53
C MET A 1 75.63 -10.64 -13.23
N ASN A 2 74.77 -10.05 -14.08
CA ASN A 2 74.11 -10.64 -15.27
C ASN A 2 73.25 -11.91 -15.12
N ASN A 3 72.11 -12.07 -15.78
CA ASN A 3 71.24 -11.21 -16.58
C ASN A 3 69.98 -12.05 -16.89
N LYS A 4 68.81 -11.41 -16.83
CA LYS A 4 67.70 -11.55 -17.78
C LYS A 4 67.10 -12.94 -18.13
N ARG A 5 65.80 -13.02 -17.78
CA ARG A 5 64.65 -13.27 -18.71
C ARG A 5 64.52 -14.72 -19.22
N ARG A 6 63.36 -15.37 -19.36
CA ARG A 6 61.98 -14.95 -19.61
C ARG A 6 61.11 -16.24 -19.61
N ASP A 7 59.86 -16.10 -19.23
CA ASP A 7 58.63 -16.70 -19.80
C ASP A 7 58.60 -18.21 -20.15
N PHE A 8 57.69 -18.99 -19.53
CA PHE A 8 56.45 -19.52 -20.19
C PHE A 8 55.64 -20.47 -19.28
N LEU A 9 54.43 -20.03 -18.92
CA LEU A 9 53.15 -20.77 -18.91
C LEU A 9 53.01 -22.13 -18.20
N LEU A 10 52.25 -22.16 -17.10
CA LEU A 10 50.85 -22.68 -17.08
C LEU A 10 50.26 -22.52 -15.66
N SER A 11 49.65 -21.36 -15.39
CA SER A 11 48.79 -21.15 -14.23
C SER A 11 47.40 -20.83 -14.76
N MET A 12 46.61 -21.87 -15.02
CA MET A 12 45.20 -21.74 -15.38
C MET A 12 44.38 -21.67 -14.09
N LEU A 13 44.50 -20.55 -13.36
CA LEU A 13 43.60 -20.20 -12.28
C LEU A 13 42.40 -19.49 -12.89
N MET A 14 41.29 -20.21 -12.86
CA MET A 14 39.91 -19.79 -13.04
C MET A 14 39.72 -18.28 -12.92
N SER A 15 39.50 -17.66 -14.06
CA SER A 15 38.94 -16.32 -14.19
C SER A 15 37.59 -16.29 -13.46
N GLY A 16 37.62 -15.82 -12.22
CA GLY A 16 36.44 -15.35 -11.52
C GLY A 16 35.85 -14.21 -12.34
N PHE A 17 34.80 -14.51 -13.09
CA PHE A 17 33.86 -13.48 -13.55
C PHE A 17 33.28 -12.85 -12.29
N SER A 18 33.90 -11.75 -11.86
CA SER A 18 33.28 -10.80 -10.95
C SER A 18 32.14 -10.17 -11.74
N MET A 19 30.97 -10.79 -11.70
CA MET A 19 29.73 -10.09 -12.03
C MET A 19 29.60 -8.99 -10.99
N ALA A 20 30.04 -7.79 -11.34
CA ALA A 20 29.59 -6.59 -10.68
C ALA A 20 28.08 -6.61 -10.78
N ALA A 21 27.42 -7.00 -9.70
CA ALA A 21 26.01 -6.79 -9.52
C ALA A 21 25.83 -5.27 -9.59
N PHE A 22 25.37 -4.79 -10.75
CA PHE A 22 24.76 -3.48 -10.84
C PHE A 22 23.55 -3.52 -9.92
N ALA A 23 23.76 -3.15 -8.67
CA ALA A 23 22.69 -2.71 -7.80
C ALA A 23 22.19 -1.40 -8.42
N GLN A 24 21.29 -1.51 -9.40
CA GLN A 24 20.38 -0.43 -9.72
C GLN A 24 19.62 -0.15 -8.43
N THR A 25 20.09 0.83 -7.67
CA THR A 25 19.35 1.41 -6.56
C THR A 25 18.19 2.16 -7.18
N GLY A 26 17.13 1.42 -7.53
CA GLY A 26 15.85 1.96 -7.92
C GLY A 26 15.28 2.70 -6.72
N GLU A 27 15.31 4.03 -6.79
CA GLU A 27 14.44 4.87 -5.99
C GLU A 27 13.01 4.47 -6.34
N VAL A 28 12.25 3.99 -5.35
CA VAL A 28 10.83 3.68 -5.56
C VAL A 28 10.14 5.02 -5.69
N ASP A 29 9.85 5.43 -6.93
CA ASP A 29 9.08 6.64 -7.20
C ASP A 29 7.65 6.46 -6.64
N ILE A 30 7.39 7.12 -5.52
CA ILE A 30 6.14 7.09 -4.76
C ILE A 30 5.03 7.89 -5.48
N ARG A 31 5.23 8.35 -6.73
CA ARG A 31 4.35 9.35 -7.37
C ARG A 31 3.50 8.88 -8.55
N LYS A 32 3.62 7.65 -9.06
CA LYS A 32 2.83 7.27 -10.25
C LYS A 32 1.74 6.24 -9.97
N ARG A 33 0.52 6.78 -9.90
CA ARG A 33 -0.76 6.09 -9.63
C ARG A 33 -1.17 5.15 -10.77
N CYS A 34 -0.78 5.48 -11.99
CA CYS A 34 -0.85 4.67 -13.22
C CYS A 34 0.13 5.34 -14.21
N GLU A 35 1.26 4.73 -14.55
CA GLU A 35 1.94 5.08 -15.82
C GLU A 35 1.19 4.36 -16.91
N MET A 36 0.60 5.09 -17.86
CA MET A 36 0.12 4.44 -19.09
C MET A 36 1.31 3.73 -19.71
N GLY A 37 1.23 2.40 -19.85
CA GLY A 37 2.29 1.64 -20.49
C GLY A 37 2.49 2.17 -21.90
N ALA A 38 3.65 2.79 -22.18
CA ALA A 38 3.97 3.31 -23.51
C ALA A 38 3.95 2.19 -24.59
N ASP A 39 4.03 0.93 -24.16
CA ASP A 39 4.34 -0.21 -25.03
C ASP A 39 3.27 -1.31 -25.04
N GLY A 40 2.03 -1.03 -24.64
CA GLY A 40 0.90 -1.97 -24.81
C GLY A 40 1.02 -3.28 -24.03
N GLN A 41 1.83 -3.33 -22.97
CA GLN A 41 1.92 -4.48 -22.07
C GLN A 41 0.95 -4.35 -20.90
N ASP A 42 0.23 -5.44 -20.62
CA ASP A 42 -0.62 -5.77 -19.48
C ASP A 42 -1.15 -4.62 -18.61
N ALA A 43 -2.48 -4.49 -18.56
CA ALA A 43 -3.19 -3.55 -17.70
C ALA A 43 -2.60 -3.51 -16.28
N ILE A 44 -2.18 -2.31 -15.86
CA ILE A 44 -1.57 -2.11 -14.55
C ILE A 44 -2.68 -1.97 -13.51
N TYR A 45 -2.67 -2.86 -12.51
CA TYR A 45 -3.54 -2.80 -11.35
C TYR A 45 -2.74 -2.41 -10.11
N VAL A 46 -3.19 -1.38 -9.41
CA VAL A 46 -2.54 -0.85 -8.20
C VAL A 46 -3.55 -0.74 -7.07
N LEU A 47 -3.19 -1.27 -5.91
CA LEU A 47 -3.84 -0.93 -4.66
C LEU A 47 -2.99 0.12 -3.93
N THR A 48 -3.61 1.21 -3.50
CA THR A 48 -2.97 2.25 -2.71
C THR A 48 -3.57 2.27 -1.32
N PHE A 49 -2.77 1.92 -0.31
CA PHE A 49 -3.17 2.05 1.09
C PHE A 49 -2.83 3.46 1.55
N VAL A 50 -3.83 4.21 2.01
CA VAL A 50 -3.70 5.64 2.33
C VAL A 50 -4.03 5.87 3.80
N ALA A 51 -3.26 6.74 4.46
CA ALA A 51 -3.70 7.43 5.66
C ALA A 51 -3.58 8.94 5.49
N ARG A 52 -4.60 9.65 5.99
CA ARG A 52 -4.63 11.10 6.12
C ARG A 52 -4.51 11.49 7.59
N SER A 53 -3.67 12.47 7.86
CA SER A 53 -3.65 13.15 9.16
C SER A 53 -4.70 14.27 9.14
N GLY A 54 -5.53 14.36 10.18
CA GLY A 54 -6.54 15.40 10.29
C GLY A 54 -6.94 15.65 11.74
N PRO A 55 -7.74 16.70 12.04
CA PRO A 55 -8.08 17.13 13.40
C PRO A 55 -8.84 16.09 14.24
N ARG A 56 -9.28 14.97 13.64
CA ARG A 56 -9.97 13.86 14.30
C ARG A 56 -9.23 12.55 14.06
N MET A 57 -8.23 12.22 14.89
CA MET A 57 -7.41 10.99 14.90
C MET A 57 -6.73 10.54 13.59
N GLY A 58 -7.05 11.16 12.45
CA GLY A 58 -6.71 10.70 11.10
C GLY A 58 -7.73 9.69 10.55
N HIS A 59 -7.65 9.40 9.25
CA HIS A 59 -8.46 8.40 8.56
C HIS A 59 -7.55 7.52 7.69
N ALA A 60 -7.97 6.27 7.43
CA ALA A 60 -7.28 5.39 6.50
C ALA A 60 -8.25 4.66 5.58
N TYR A 61 -7.82 4.43 4.36
CA TYR A 61 -8.65 3.81 3.33
C TYR A 61 -7.77 3.16 2.25
N VAL A 62 -8.38 2.34 1.39
CA VAL A 62 -7.69 1.71 0.26
C VAL A 62 -8.27 2.23 -1.05
N GLU A 63 -7.41 2.54 -2.00
CA GLU A 63 -7.78 2.92 -3.36
C GLU A 63 -7.40 1.81 -4.32
N TRP A 64 -8.32 1.43 -5.18
CA TRP A 64 -8.09 0.53 -6.30
C TRP A 64 -7.99 1.40 -7.55
N ALA A 65 -6.84 1.34 -8.22
CA ALA A 65 -6.61 2.00 -9.48
C ALA A 65 -6.27 0.97 -10.56
N ALA A 66 -6.86 1.15 -11.74
CA ALA A 66 -6.57 0.36 -12.92
C ALA A 66 -6.47 1.26 -14.14
N GLU A 67 -5.58 0.91 -15.06
CA GLU A 67 -5.58 1.50 -16.38
C GLU A 67 -6.78 0.99 -17.20
N ASP A 68 -7.51 1.93 -17.80
CA ASP A 68 -8.51 1.67 -18.82
C ASP A 68 -7.92 2.05 -20.18
N SER A 69 -7.58 1.03 -20.98
CA SER A 69 -6.98 1.19 -22.29
C SER A 69 -7.95 1.75 -23.34
N VAL A 70 -9.25 1.57 -23.15
CA VAL A 70 -10.30 2.10 -24.05
C VAL A 70 -10.48 3.58 -23.81
N LEU A 71 -10.59 3.99 -22.54
CA LEU A 71 -10.75 5.38 -22.15
C LEU A 71 -9.42 6.15 -22.10
N ARG A 72 -8.27 5.45 -22.24
CA ARG A 72 -6.92 6.00 -22.05
C ARG A 72 -6.82 6.78 -20.73
N ALA A 73 -7.41 6.22 -19.69
CA ALA A 73 -7.59 6.87 -18.40
C ALA A 73 -7.27 5.91 -17.26
N CYS A 74 -6.84 6.45 -16.12
CA CYS A 74 -6.72 5.69 -14.87
C CYS A 74 -8.05 5.81 -14.13
N ILE A 75 -8.76 4.69 -13.98
CA ILE A 75 -9.98 4.64 -13.16
C ILE A 75 -9.56 4.30 -11.74
N SER A 76 -10.08 5.05 -10.77
CA SER A 76 -9.83 4.76 -9.37
C SER A 76 -11.08 4.87 -8.51
N GLN A 77 -11.15 4.06 -7.47
CA GLN A 77 -12.20 4.10 -6.45
C GLN A 77 -11.58 3.81 -5.09
N GLY A 78 -11.91 4.61 -4.09
CA GLY A 78 -11.45 4.43 -2.72
C GLY A 78 -12.55 3.89 -1.81
N PHE A 79 -12.20 3.05 -0.85
CA PHE A 79 -13.10 2.57 0.20
C PHE A 79 -12.44 2.68 1.57
N GLY A 80 -13.17 3.16 2.57
CA GLY A 80 -12.74 3.22 3.96
C GLY A 80 -13.90 3.06 4.93
N LEU A 81 -13.66 2.42 6.07
CA LEU A 81 -14.66 2.27 7.14
C LEU A 81 -14.70 3.52 8.03
N VAL A 82 -15.88 4.12 8.17
CA VAL A 82 -16.14 5.32 8.99
C VAL A 82 -17.37 5.10 9.89
N PRO A 83 -17.50 5.83 11.00
CA PRO A 83 -18.75 5.84 11.77
C PRO A 83 -19.88 6.49 10.96
N GLN A 84 -21.09 5.93 11.00
CA GLN A 84 -22.27 6.44 10.25
C GLN A 84 -22.76 7.82 10.73
N SER A 85 -22.38 8.26 11.92
CA SER A 85 -22.67 9.59 12.45
C SER A 85 -21.80 10.71 11.82
N SER A 86 -21.31 10.47 10.60
CA SER A 86 -20.31 11.26 9.88
C SER A 86 -20.76 12.66 9.48
N GLU A 87 -21.92 13.15 9.95
CA GLU A 87 -22.17 14.61 10.08
C GLU A 87 -21.34 15.28 11.20
N GLY A 88 -20.24 14.65 11.64
CA GLY A 88 -19.24 15.28 12.46
C GLY A 88 -19.66 15.59 13.90
N ARG A 89 -20.78 15.03 14.40
CA ARG A 89 -21.30 15.34 15.74
C ARG A 89 -20.96 14.32 16.83
N ASP A 90 -20.56 13.10 16.47
CA ASP A 90 -20.18 12.14 17.50
C ASP A 90 -18.81 12.48 18.07
N SER A 91 -18.81 12.74 19.37
CA SER A 91 -17.60 13.05 20.11
C SER A 91 -16.70 11.81 20.13
N LEU A 92 -15.44 11.97 19.71
CA LEU A 92 -14.39 10.94 19.74
C LEU A 92 -14.40 10.07 21.02
N PRO A 93 -14.67 10.61 22.24
CA PRO A 93 -14.78 9.81 23.45
C PRO A 93 -15.86 8.71 23.40
N ILE A 94 -16.99 8.94 22.73
CA ILE A 94 -18.08 7.95 22.63
C ILE A 94 -17.62 6.75 21.79
N VAL A 95 -16.94 7.01 20.67
CA VAL A 95 -16.47 5.98 19.73
C VAL A 95 -15.25 5.20 20.26
N LEU A 96 -14.49 5.83 21.17
CA LEU A 96 -13.45 5.17 21.95
C LEU A 96 -14.02 4.15 22.95
N LEU A 97 -15.14 4.50 23.60
CA LEU A 97 -15.69 3.72 24.72
C LEU A 97 -16.80 2.75 24.31
N ARG A 98 -17.42 2.94 23.14
CA ARG A 98 -18.58 2.16 22.68
C ARG A 98 -18.48 1.83 21.19
N SER A 99 -19.19 0.76 20.79
CA SER A 99 -19.45 0.50 19.38
C SER A 99 -20.55 1.43 18.89
N VAL A 100 -20.38 2.01 17.71
CA VAL A 100 -21.39 2.82 17.01
C VAL A 100 -21.68 2.18 15.65
N PRO A 101 -22.80 2.49 14.98
CA PRO A 101 -22.99 2.05 13.60
C PRO A 101 -21.86 2.55 12.69
N GLY A 102 -21.36 1.67 11.83
CA GLY A 102 -20.30 1.94 10.86
C GLY A 102 -20.78 1.76 9.43
N ALA A 103 -20.07 2.38 8.49
CA ALA A 103 -20.29 2.20 7.06
C ALA A 103 -18.96 2.31 6.31
N VAL A 104 -18.80 1.51 5.27
CA VAL A 104 -17.74 1.76 4.29
C VAL A 104 -18.24 2.84 3.35
N HIS A 105 -17.44 3.86 3.06
CA HIS A 105 -17.82 4.92 2.12
C HIS A 105 -16.89 4.92 0.91
N VAL A 106 -17.41 5.42 -0.22
CA VAL A 106 -16.57 5.72 -1.38
C VAL A 106 -15.77 6.99 -1.07
N GLU A 107 -14.46 6.87 -1.10
CA GLU A 107 -13.52 7.97 -0.86
C GLU A 107 -13.26 8.70 -2.19
N ASN A 108 -13.77 9.93 -2.29
CA ASN A 108 -13.72 10.76 -3.48
C ASN A 108 -13.03 12.10 -3.17
N GLU A 109 -11.73 12.13 -2.89
CA GLU A 109 -11.04 13.42 -2.67
C GLU A 109 -9.72 13.57 -3.42
N ARG A 110 -9.60 14.76 -4.06
CA ARG A 110 -8.36 15.45 -4.40
C ARG A 110 -7.96 16.31 -3.21
N ASP A 111 -6.67 16.36 -2.97
CA ASP A 111 -6.03 16.80 -1.74
C ASP A 111 -5.88 18.34 -1.67
N GLU A 112 -6.36 18.99 -0.61
CA GLU A 112 -6.03 20.41 -0.35
C GLU A 112 -5.51 20.69 1.08
N THR A 113 -5.67 19.78 2.05
CA THR A 113 -5.31 20.07 3.45
C THR A 113 -4.86 18.84 4.25
N GLY A 114 -3.61 18.39 4.10
CA GLY A 114 -3.00 17.47 5.08
C GLY A 114 -1.76 16.70 4.62
N GLU A 115 -1.00 16.16 5.59
CA GLU A 115 0.03 15.17 5.31
C GLU A 115 -0.61 13.81 4.95
N LEU A 116 -0.35 13.35 3.72
CA LEU A 116 -0.75 12.02 3.24
C LEU A 116 0.39 11.01 3.35
N LEU A 117 0.06 9.80 3.81
CA LEU A 117 0.93 8.62 3.79
C LEU A 117 0.34 7.57 2.85
N LYS A 118 1.13 7.08 1.90
CA LYS A 118 0.68 6.12 0.88
C LYS A 118 1.63 4.94 0.74
N LEU A 119 1.07 3.74 0.55
CA LEU A 119 1.78 2.56 0.05
C LEU A 119 1.12 2.08 -1.24
N PHE A 120 1.87 2.08 -2.33
CA PHE A 120 1.42 1.54 -3.62
C PHE A 120 1.83 0.07 -3.72
N VAL A 121 0.89 -0.78 -4.13
CA VAL A 121 1.10 -2.21 -4.30
C VAL A 121 0.59 -2.59 -5.69
N ARG A 122 1.51 -2.95 -6.59
CA ARG A 122 1.14 -3.55 -7.88
C ARG A 122 0.64 -4.97 -7.64
N VAL A 123 -0.50 -5.29 -8.25
CA VAL A 123 -1.15 -6.59 -8.12
C VAL A 123 -1.53 -7.12 -9.50
N ASP A 124 -1.85 -8.42 -9.58
CA ASP A 124 -2.46 -8.97 -10.78
C ASP A 124 -3.99 -8.73 -10.81
N SER A 125 -4.62 -9.01 -11.96
CA SER A 125 -6.05 -8.77 -12.15
C SER A 125 -6.96 -9.62 -11.25
N ARG A 126 -6.49 -10.78 -10.76
CA ARG A 126 -7.24 -11.66 -9.86
C ARG A 126 -7.21 -11.08 -8.45
N GLN A 127 -6.03 -10.69 -7.97
CA GLN A 127 -5.84 -10.02 -6.68
C GLN A 127 -6.61 -8.70 -6.63
N TYR A 128 -6.56 -7.90 -7.70
CA TYR A 128 -7.33 -6.66 -7.82
C TYR A 128 -8.83 -6.89 -7.65
N ARG A 129 -9.41 -7.81 -8.43
CA ARG A 129 -10.84 -8.12 -8.37
C ARG A 129 -11.25 -8.69 -7.01
N ALA A 130 -10.51 -9.66 -6.50
CA ALA A 130 -10.83 -10.30 -5.22
C ALA A 130 -10.86 -9.29 -4.05
N THR A 131 -9.88 -8.39 -4.00
CA THR A 131 -9.82 -7.37 -2.93
C THR A 131 -10.89 -6.29 -3.09
N LEU A 132 -11.21 -5.91 -4.34
CA LEU A 132 -12.27 -4.97 -4.63
C LEU A 132 -13.66 -5.53 -4.28
N ASP A 133 -13.94 -6.77 -4.68
CA ASP A 133 -15.20 -7.45 -4.38
C ASP A 133 -15.36 -7.65 -2.87
N TYR A 134 -14.27 -7.96 -2.16
CA TYR A 134 -14.26 -7.97 -0.70
C TYR A 134 -14.67 -6.61 -0.11
N ALA A 135 -14.06 -5.50 -0.56
CA ALA A 135 -14.39 -4.16 -0.09
C ALA A 135 -15.86 -3.78 -0.39
N ARG A 136 -16.36 -4.14 -1.58
CA ARG A 136 -17.75 -3.92 -1.98
C ARG A 136 -18.74 -4.75 -1.14
N ALA A 137 -18.41 -6.00 -0.83
CA ALA A 137 -19.21 -6.83 0.04
C ALA A 137 -19.29 -6.25 1.47
N LEU A 138 -18.17 -5.74 2.00
CA LEU A 138 -18.18 -5.03 3.28
C LEU A 138 -19.04 -3.77 3.25
N ASN A 139 -18.99 -3.03 2.15
CA ASN A 139 -19.81 -1.83 1.93
C ASN A 139 -21.31 -2.14 1.80
N ALA A 140 -21.67 -3.22 1.10
CA ALA A 140 -23.05 -3.63 0.93
C ALA A 140 -23.68 -4.21 2.21
N SER A 141 -22.87 -4.56 3.22
CA SER A 141 -23.34 -5.06 4.50
C SER A 141 -23.96 -3.92 5.33
N ALA A 142 -25.28 -3.97 5.54
CA ALA A 142 -26.05 -2.96 6.27
C ALA A 142 -25.72 -2.89 7.78
N SER A 143 -24.87 -3.78 8.32
CA SER A 143 -24.66 -3.97 9.76
C SER A 143 -23.20 -3.86 10.20
N GLN A 144 -22.39 -3.02 9.54
CA GLN A 144 -21.04 -2.78 10.04
C GLN A 144 -21.11 -2.05 11.39
N THR A 145 -20.34 -2.52 12.36
CA THR A 145 -20.13 -1.80 13.61
C THR A 145 -18.80 -1.07 13.52
N TYR A 146 -18.75 0.17 13.96
CA TYR A 146 -17.50 0.92 14.09
C TYR A 146 -17.10 0.97 15.56
N ARG A 147 -15.84 0.64 15.86
CA ARG A 147 -15.24 0.79 17.18
C ARG A 147 -13.78 1.17 17.00
N LEU A 148 -13.38 2.30 17.59
CA LEU A 148 -12.07 2.91 17.29
C LEU A 148 -10.87 2.02 17.66
N LEU A 149 -11.05 1.09 18.60
CA LEU A 149 -9.96 0.25 19.10
C LEU A 149 -9.74 -1.04 18.29
N ASP A 150 -10.80 -1.62 17.72
CA ASP A 150 -10.76 -2.98 17.17
C ASP A 150 -11.59 -3.20 15.89
N ASN A 151 -12.41 -2.23 15.46
CA ASN A 151 -13.16 -2.32 14.21
C ASN A 151 -13.34 -0.93 13.58
N ASP A 152 -12.26 -0.38 13.02
CA ASP A 152 -12.18 0.98 12.48
C ASP A 152 -11.55 0.99 11.07
N CYS A 153 -11.22 2.18 10.58
CA CYS A 153 -10.52 2.35 9.31
C CYS A 153 -9.18 1.60 9.23
N VAL A 154 -8.47 1.40 10.36
CA VAL A 154 -7.24 0.59 10.40
C VAL A 154 -7.54 -0.89 10.26
N GLU A 155 -8.60 -1.39 10.90
CA GLU A 155 -9.00 -2.80 10.74
C GLU A 155 -9.47 -3.09 9.30
N PHE A 156 -10.08 -2.11 8.63
CA PHE A 156 -10.36 -2.19 7.20
C PHE A 156 -9.08 -2.34 6.37
N ILE A 157 -8.05 -1.51 6.61
CA ILE A 157 -6.73 -1.65 5.97
C ILE A 157 -6.15 -3.06 6.21
N ARG A 158 -6.18 -3.52 7.47
CA ARG A 158 -5.66 -4.82 7.89
C ARG A 158 -6.32 -5.96 7.13
N SER A 159 -7.64 -5.91 7.03
CA SER A 159 -8.44 -6.92 6.35
C SER A 159 -8.12 -7.00 4.85
N VAL A 160 -8.03 -5.87 4.16
CA VAL A 160 -7.66 -5.83 2.73
C VAL A 160 -6.21 -6.26 2.53
N ALA A 161 -5.29 -5.82 3.38
CA ALA A 161 -3.87 -6.18 3.32
C ALA A 161 -3.65 -7.69 3.52
N ALA A 162 -4.44 -8.33 4.38
CA ALA A 162 -4.40 -9.77 4.62
C ALA A 162 -4.79 -10.57 3.36
N GLN A 163 -5.76 -10.10 2.57
CA GLN A 163 -6.12 -10.73 1.27
C GLN A 163 -4.96 -10.75 0.27
N LEU A 164 -4.00 -9.82 0.41
CA LEU A 164 -2.79 -9.74 -0.41
C LEU A 164 -1.56 -10.42 0.22
N ASN A 165 -1.72 -11.09 1.36
CA ASN A 165 -0.61 -11.68 2.14
C ASN A 165 0.49 -10.66 2.51
N LEU A 166 0.13 -9.38 2.70
CA LEU A 166 1.04 -8.35 3.16
C LEU A 166 1.36 -8.53 4.66
N ASN A 167 2.49 -7.98 5.10
CA ASN A 167 2.84 -7.99 6.52
C ASN A 167 1.97 -6.96 7.25
N VAL A 168 1.14 -7.43 8.19
CA VAL A 168 0.18 -6.59 8.91
C VAL A 168 0.71 -6.34 10.34
N PRO A 169 1.14 -5.10 10.70
CA PRO A 169 1.60 -4.78 12.04
C PRO A 169 0.54 -5.11 13.09
N LYS A 170 0.96 -5.57 14.27
CA LYS A 170 0.05 -5.71 15.41
C LYS A 170 -0.48 -4.33 15.82
N ARG A 171 -1.78 -4.26 16.18
CA ARG A 171 -2.32 -3.09 16.87
C ARG A 171 -1.83 -3.08 18.30
N GLY A 172 -1.44 -1.90 18.76
CA GLY A 172 -1.02 -1.63 20.12
C GLY A 172 -0.95 -0.12 20.34
N VAL A 173 -0.58 0.32 21.55
CA VAL A 173 -0.60 1.74 21.94
C VAL A 173 0.17 2.64 20.96
N LEU A 174 1.27 2.14 20.39
CA LEU A 174 2.10 2.86 19.43
C LEU A 174 1.53 2.91 18.00
N THR A 175 0.55 2.07 17.66
CA THR A 175 -0.08 1.95 16.34
C THR A 175 -1.60 2.18 16.41
N LEU A 176 -2.09 2.83 17.47
CA LEU A 176 -3.52 3.12 17.64
C LEU A 176 -4.06 4.04 16.55
N THR A 177 -3.29 5.06 16.16
CA THR A 177 -3.75 6.03 15.15
C THR A 177 -3.49 5.53 13.73
N PRO A 178 -4.39 5.82 12.77
CA PRO A 178 -4.22 5.49 11.36
C PRO A 178 -2.86 5.88 10.79
N ARG A 179 -2.37 7.09 11.10
CA ARG A 179 -1.05 7.58 10.66
C ARG A 179 0.08 6.69 11.17
N ARG A 180 0.14 6.44 12.49
CA ARG A 180 1.23 5.65 13.09
C ARG A 180 1.18 4.20 12.63
N TYR A 181 -0.03 3.65 12.50
CA TYR A 181 -0.23 2.34 11.92
C TYR A 181 0.33 2.26 10.50
N MET A 182 -0.01 3.21 9.63
CA MET A 182 0.48 3.23 8.25
C MET A 182 1.99 3.36 8.14
N ILE A 183 2.65 4.14 9.03
CA ILE A 183 4.12 4.19 9.09
C ILE A 183 4.71 2.81 9.39
N ALA A 184 4.16 2.09 10.37
CA ALA A 184 4.62 0.74 10.70
C ALA A 184 4.35 -0.25 9.56
N PHE A 185 3.17 -0.16 8.93
CA PHE A 185 2.76 -1.00 7.81
C PHE A 185 3.68 -0.82 6.60
N ILE A 186 3.98 0.43 6.23
CA ILE A 186 4.94 0.76 5.17
C ILE A 186 6.31 0.16 5.50
N LYS A 187 6.85 0.40 6.70
CA LYS A 187 8.16 -0.13 7.11
C LYS A 187 8.28 -1.66 6.98
N GLN A 188 7.22 -2.40 7.31
CA GLN A 188 7.21 -3.86 7.23
C GLN A 188 7.07 -4.42 5.81
N ASN A 189 6.53 -3.64 4.88
CA ASN A 189 6.28 -4.09 3.50
C ASN A 189 7.26 -3.50 2.48
N LEU A 190 7.99 -2.43 2.82
CA LEU A 190 9.01 -1.84 1.95
C LEU A 190 10.01 -2.87 1.37
N PRO A 191 10.56 -3.83 2.15
CA PRO A 191 11.48 -4.83 1.60
C PRO A 191 10.84 -5.77 0.56
N ARG A 192 9.53 -6.03 0.69
CA ARG A 192 8.77 -6.90 -0.23
C ARG A 192 8.36 -6.16 -1.50
N VAL A 193 8.05 -4.87 -1.38
CA VAL A 193 7.69 -4.02 -2.53
C VAL A 193 8.92 -3.70 -3.38
N LYS A 194 10.11 -3.59 -2.77
CA LYS A 194 11.39 -3.40 -3.49
C LYS A 194 11.99 -4.70 -4.07
N GLY A 195 11.47 -5.87 -3.67
CA GLY A 195 12.10 -7.17 -3.88
C GLY A 195 11.51 -8.02 -5.01
N ARG A 196 10.63 -7.48 -5.86
CA ARG A 196 10.20 -8.18 -7.08
C ARG A 196 10.80 -7.49 -8.30
N PRO A 197 11.56 -8.21 -9.15
CA PRO A 197 11.93 -7.70 -10.47
C PRO A 197 10.68 -7.42 -11.32
#